data_AF-A0A1L9VCA9-F1
#
_entry.id   AF-A0A1L9VCA9-F1
#
_cell.length_a   1.000
_cell.length_b   1.000
_cell.length_c   1.000
_cell.angle_alpha   90.00
_cell.angle_beta   90.00
_cell.angle_gamma   90.00
#
_symmetry.space_group_name_H-M   'P 1'
#
loop_
_entity.id
_entity.type
_entity.pdbx_description
1 polymer ?
#
loop_
_entity_poly.entity_id
_entity_poly.type
_entity_poly.pdbx_seq_one_letter_code
_entity_poly.pdbx_strand_id
1 'polypeptide(L)'
;MPDKQPEGIEAQSAFASTLINDIEKTAPEGSCRKIALPIKPQPGTNAVYASKSALLSQALQDLGMGRYQWFLVIVTSVGWFLSSFWLMSFKLIAPPAANEAKFFFSSSGDREAFLSISLFVGLTAGAASWPWMSDQLGRKWIFTSTLVLMGMGGLVGAGMPSFTGLCVVGFVMGFAVAGNVLIDAIILIEWVPASHQFVVCLQGLFWGLGELVAAAVGWPFISEHTCGTGPDELSTEQAIAHQSRAVHSSSSGSCHYVSNKGWRYIWWTFGCITFFLYLCRFCFPLRETPKYLLSRRRDAEATQLVKDMALYNRHTTWLSEASFARIDSTVDAQRSPRSGIRALLILTGGSLRAGILALLWCVTGLTFVLHPNYLRLHLSSKGVSAVTATTVSTSFLYSRYLYVSLCTIPGPILAAVLVKTKYGGRKRTGALIALITGILMLVAPVSRSRGAALAFSCLLSCTQHAGLAVLITYSVEVFAAPVRGFGLGVMGFSGALFGLLGMIITTFDTAVANGAAVWFSGAVWIVMAGLWFVLQEREVAA
;
A
#
# COMPACT_ATOMS: atom_id res chain seq x y z
N MET A 1 -17.23 2.49 -71.29
CA MET A 1 -17.57 1.42 -70.34
C MET A 1 -17.68 2.06 -68.96
N PRO A 2 -18.84 2.05 -68.29
CA PRO A 2 -18.95 2.41 -66.88
C PRO A 2 -18.57 1.23 -65.99
N ASP A 3 -17.92 1.49 -64.86
CA ASP A 3 -17.53 0.45 -63.89
C ASP A 3 -18.71 -0.07 -63.06
N LYS A 4 -18.66 -1.34 -62.67
CA LYS A 4 -19.63 -1.93 -61.74
C LYS A 4 -19.15 -1.77 -60.29
N GLN A 5 -19.99 -1.19 -59.44
CA GLN A 5 -19.83 -1.33 -57.98
C GLN A 5 -20.21 -2.75 -57.54
N PRO A 6 -19.58 -3.30 -56.47
CA PRO A 6 -19.88 -4.63 -55.97
C PRO A 6 -21.12 -4.64 -55.06
N GLU A 7 -22.23 -5.19 -55.57
CA GLU A 7 -23.56 -5.27 -54.93
C GLU A 7 -23.59 -5.98 -53.55
N GLY A 8 -22.53 -6.73 -53.19
CA GLY A 8 -22.47 -7.51 -51.95
C GLY A 8 -22.40 -6.70 -50.64
N ILE A 9 -21.91 -5.46 -50.66
CA ILE A 9 -21.75 -4.66 -49.44
C ILE A 9 -23.10 -4.11 -48.95
N GLU A 10 -23.96 -3.65 -49.88
CA GLU A 10 -25.30 -3.17 -49.52
C GLU A 10 -26.20 -4.33 -49.06
N ALA A 11 -26.07 -5.52 -49.67
CA ALA A 11 -26.77 -6.72 -49.21
C ALA A 11 -26.41 -7.10 -47.75
N GLN A 12 -25.12 -7.04 -47.38
CA GLN A 12 -24.69 -7.30 -45.99
C GLN A 12 -25.15 -6.19 -45.03
N SER A 13 -25.14 -4.93 -45.46
CA SER A 13 -25.67 -3.80 -44.67
C SER A 13 -27.16 -3.96 -44.40
N ALA A 14 -27.96 -4.25 -45.44
CA ALA A 14 -29.39 -4.46 -45.34
C ALA A 14 -29.75 -5.68 -44.46
N PHE A 15 -29.02 -6.79 -44.59
CA PHE A 15 -29.23 -7.98 -43.77
C PHE A 15 -28.89 -7.74 -42.29
N ALA A 16 -27.85 -6.94 -41.99
CA ALA A 16 -27.57 -6.50 -40.63
C ALA A 16 -28.68 -5.59 -40.09
N SER A 17 -29.23 -4.69 -40.92
CA SER A 17 -30.32 -3.78 -40.53
C SER A 17 -31.64 -4.52 -40.24
N THR A 18 -32.00 -5.55 -41.01
CA THR A 18 -33.20 -6.37 -40.71
C THR A 18 -33.01 -7.20 -39.44
N LEU A 19 -31.83 -7.80 -39.25
CA LEU A 19 -31.52 -8.55 -38.03
C LEU A 19 -31.59 -7.67 -36.77
N ILE A 20 -31.20 -6.39 -36.87
CA ILE A 20 -31.34 -5.41 -35.78
C ILE A 20 -32.83 -5.13 -35.48
N ASN A 21 -33.66 -4.90 -36.50
CA ASN A 21 -35.08 -4.60 -36.31
C ASN A 21 -35.86 -5.76 -35.66
N ASP A 22 -35.55 -7.01 -36.00
CA ASP A 22 -36.24 -8.17 -35.41
C ASP A 22 -35.75 -8.50 -33.99
N ILE A 23 -34.51 -8.15 -33.65
CA ILE A 23 -34.01 -8.17 -32.27
C ILE A 23 -34.64 -7.02 -31.45
N GLU A 24 -34.84 -5.84 -32.03
CA GLU A 24 -35.49 -4.71 -31.33
C GLU A 24 -36.98 -4.97 -31.05
N LYS A 25 -37.68 -5.72 -31.93
CA LYS A 25 -39.06 -6.19 -31.70
C LYS A 25 -39.19 -7.31 -30.66
N THR A 26 -38.12 -8.01 -30.30
CA THR A 26 -38.15 -9.16 -29.37
C THR A 26 -37.61 -8.83 -27.98
N ALA A 27 -37.10 -7.61 -27.76
CA ALA A 27 -36.79 -7.11 -26.43
C ALA A 27 -38.06 -6.56 -25.73
N PRO A 28 -38.38 -6.97 -24.49
CA PRO A 28 -39.52 -6.42 -23.77
C PRO A 28 -39.34 -4.92 -23.49
N GLU A 29 -40.42 -4.15 -23.65
CA GLU A 29 -40.43 -2.69 -23.55
C GLU A 29 -39.98 -2.22 -22.16
N GLY A 30 -38.80 -1.59 -22.09
CA GLY A 30 -38.27 -0.99 -20.87
C GLY A 30 -36.74 -0.94 -20.73
N SER A 31 -35.99 -1.78 -21.46
CA SER A 31 -34.54 -1.95 -21.19
C SER A 31 -33.58 -1.13 -22.07
N CYS A 32 -34.05 -0.34 -23.04
CA CYS A 32 -33.17 0.44 -23.94
C CYS A 32 -32.70 1.76 -23.28
N ARG A 33 -31.98 1.66 -22.15
CA ARG A 33 -31.25 2.79 -21.54
C ARG A 33 -30.25 3.34 -22.56
N LYS A 34 -30.43 4.59 -22.99
CA LYS A 34 -29.52 5.28 -23.93
C LYS A 34 -28.07 5.20 -23.41
N ILE A 35 -27.18 4.60 -24.19
CA ILE A 35 -25.76 4.45 -23.83
C ILE A 35 -25.13 5.84 -23.86
N ALA A 36 -24.87 6.40 -22.68
CA ALA A 36 -24.13 7.65 -22.54
C ALA A 36 -22.65 7.40 -22.89
N LEU A 37 -22.28 7.68 -24.15
CA LEU A 37 -20.88 7.67 -24.58
C LEU A 37 -20.06 8.58 -23.65
N PRO A 38 -18.98 8.07 -23.00
CA PRO A 38 -18.34 8.78 -21.91
C PRO A 38 -17.65 10.06 -22.38
N ILE A 39 -17.91 11.13 -21.64
CA ILE A 39 -17.28 12.44 -21.84
C ILE A 39 -15.77 12.32 -21.65
N LYS A 40 -15.03 12.47 -22.77
CA LYS A 40 -13.57 12.59 -22.88
C LYS A 40 -12.77 11.36 -22.38
N PRO A 41 -12.05 10.63 -23.25
CA PRO A 41 -11.31 9.44 -22.85
C PRO A 41 -10.23 9.76 -21.80
N GLN A 42 -10.00 8.83 -20.87
CA GLN A 42 -8.95 8.99 -19.85
C GLN A 42 -7.57 8.98 -20.54
N PRO A 43 -6.62 9.84 -20.12
CA PRO A 43 -5.30 9.90 -20.75
C PRO A 43 -4.60 8.54 -20.62
N GLY A 44 -4.06 8.04 -21.74
CA GLY A 44 -3.52 6.67 -21.84
C GLY A 44 -4.54 5.59 -22.23
N THR A 45 -5.77 5.94 -22.66
CA THR A 45 -6.76 4.98 -23.15
C THR A 45 -7.29 5.28 -24.56
N ASN A 46 -7.52 4.23 -25.35
CA ASN A 46 -8.23 4.33 -26.63
C ASN A 46 -9.74 4.51 -26.40
N ALA A 47 -10.43 5.19 -27.32
CA ALA A 47 -11.86 5.49 -27.20
C ALA A 47 -12.74 4.24 -26.98
N VAL A 48 -12.46 3.15 -27.71
CA VAL A 48 -13.14 1.85 -27.57
C VAL A 48 -13.07 1.35 -26.12
N TYR A 49 -11.87 1.30 -25.54
CA TYR A 49 -11.66 0.85 -24.16
C TYR A 49 -12.34 1.80 -23.16
N ALA A 50 -12.24 3.13 -23.37
CA ALA A 50 -12.89 4.11 -22.51
C ALA A 50 -14.41 3.85 -22.43
N SER A 51 -15.08 3.70 -23.59
CA SER A 51 -16.50 3.36 -23.69
C SER A 51 -16.85 2.02 -23.04
N LYS A 52 -16.10 0.94 -23.31
CA LYS A 52 -16.31 -0.37 -22.66
C LYS A 52 -16.14 -0.31 -21.14
N SER A 53 -15.13 0.41 -20.66
CA SER A 53 -14.85 0.56 -19.23
C SER A 53 -15.90 1.41 -18.49
N ALA A 54 -16.53 2.37 -19.18
CA ALA A 54 -17.66 3.13 -18.67
C ALA A 54 -18.92 2.25 -18.56
N LEU A 55 -19.25 1.52 -19.62
CA LEU A 55 -20.38 0.59 -19.65
C LEU A 55 -20.25 -0.50 -18.55
N LEU A 56 -19.06 -1.09 -18.40
CA LEU A 56 -18.75 -2.01 -17.29
C LEU A 56 -18.92 -1.33 -15.92
N SER A 57 -18.46 -0.09 -15.77
CA SER A 57 -18.58 0.62 -14.48
C SER A 57 -20.04 0.98 -14.14
N GLN A 58 -20.89 1.20 -15.15
CA GLN A 58 -22.34 1.35 -14.97
C GLN A 58 -22.98 0.01 -14.53
N ALA A 59 -22.63 -1.11 -15.17
CA ALA A 59 -23.12 -2.43 -14.77
C ALA A 59 -22.70 -2.79 -13.33
N LEU A 60 -21.48 -2.41 -12.90
CA LEU A 60 -21.03 -2.55 -11.51
C LEU A 60 -21.77 -1.60 -10.53
N GLN A 61 -22.19 -0.40 -10.97
CA GLN A 61 -23.00 0.52 -10.16
C GLN A 61 -24.44 0.00 -10.01
N ASP A 62 -25.07 -0.49 -11.08
CA ASP A 62 -26.41 -1.10 -11.04
C ASP A 62 -26.43 -2.37 -10.16
N LEU A 63 -25.33 -3.15 -10.10
CA LEU A 63 -25.18 -4.33 -9.23
C LEU A 63 -24.91 -4.01 -7.75
N GLY A 64 -24.52 -2.77 -7.43
CA GLY A 64 -24.22 -2.34 -6.06
C GLY A 64 -23.05 -3.08 -5.39
N MET A 65 -23.05 -3.07 -4.05
CA MET A 65 -21.97 -3.61 -3.21
C MET A 65 -22.43 -4.90 -2.50
N GLY A 66 -22.33 -6.01 -3.22
CA GLY A 66 -22.77 -7.33 -2.77
C GLY A 66 -21.73 -8.15 -1.99
N ARG A 67 -22.11 -9.39 -1.64
CA ARG A 67 -21.32 -10.31 -0.80
C ARG A 67 -19.91 -10.57 -1.34
N TYR A 68 -19.76 -10.73 -2.65
CA TYR A 68 -18.45 -10.95 -3.29
C TYR A 68 -17.51 -9.77 -3.04
N GLN A 69 -17.99 -8.54 -3.23
CA GLN A 69 -17.17 -7.34 -3.07
C GLN A 69 -16.82 -7.10 -1.59
N TRP A 70 -17.74 -7.33 -0.65
CA TRP A 70 -17.41 -7.25 0.78
C TRP A 70 -16.40 -8.31 1.22
N PHE A 71 -16.48 -9.54 0.70
CA PHE A 71 -15.45 -10.56 0.96
C PHE A 71 -14.10 -10.16 0.34
N LEU A 72 -14.13 -9.61 -0.88
CA LEU A 72 -12.93 -9.09 -1.55
C LEU A 72 -12.26 -7.95 -0.77
N VAL A 73 -13.03 -7.04 -0.14
CA VAL A 73 -12.51 -6.00 0.77
C VAL A 73 -11.71 -6.63 1.90
N ILE A 74 -12.25 -7.63 2.60
CA ILE A 74 -11.57 -8.31 3.71
C ILE A 74 -10.29 -8.98 3.20
N VAL A 75 -10.40 -9.74 2.11
CA VAL A 75 -9.29 -10.47 1.48
C VAL A 75 -8.15 -9.53 1.10
N THR A 76 -8.40 -8.46 0.33
CA THR A 76 -7.34 -7.52 -0.06
C THR A 76 -6.80 -6.72 1.12
N SER A 77 -7.60 -6.51 2.18
CA SER A 77 -7.12 -5.83 3.41
C SER A 77 -6.14 -6.67 4.23
N VAL A 78 -6.08 -8.00 4.04
CA VAL A 78 -5.05 -8.85 4.66
C VAL A 78 -3.64 -8.50 4.16
N GLY A 79 -3.49 -8.09 2.89
CA GLY A 79 -2.19 -7.63 2.37
C GLY A 79 -1.77 -6.26 2.94
N TRP A 80 -2.73 -5.37 3.19
CA TRP A 80 -2.47 -4.12 3.93
C TRP A 80 -2.04 -4.41 5.37
N PHE A 81 -2.74 -5.30 6.09
CA PHE A 81 -2.34 -5.78 7.42
C PHE A 81 -0.92 -6.34 7.41
N LEU A 82 -0.63 -7.28 6.51
CA LEU A 82 0.68 -7.92 6.42
C LEU A 82 1.80 -6.94 6.08
N SER A 83 1.52 -5.87 5.32
CA SER A 83 2.53 -4.87 4.98
C SER A 83 3.09 -4.17 6.22
N SER A 84 2.26 -3.57 7.07
CA SER A 84 2.72 -2.93 8.32
C SER A 84 3.13 -3.92 9.41
N PHE A 85 2.51 -5.10 9.45
CA PHE A 85 2.95 -6.19 10.34
C PHE A 85 4.43 -6.53 10.12
N TRP A 86 4.87 -6.65 8.85
CA TRP A 86 6.27 -6.90 8.53
C TRP A 86 7.16 -5.65 8.69
N LEU A 87 6.74 -4.45 8.30
CA LEU A 87 7.51 -3.23 8.59
C LEU A 87 7.78 -3.06 10.10
N MET A 88 6.77 -3.35 10.93
CA MET A 88 6.90 -3.35 12.38
C MET A 88 7.82 -4.50 12.86
N SER A 89 7.74 -5.69 12.26
CA SER A 89 8.64 -6.82 12.56
C SER A 89 10.13 -6.45 12.45
N PHE A 90 10.54 -5.77 11.39
CA PHE A 90 11.94 -5.32 11.23
C PHE A 90 12.36 -4.33 12.32
N LYS A 91 11.48 -3.39 12.68
CA LYS A 91 11.69 -2.45 13.78
C LYS A 91 11.74 -3.11 15.16
N LEU A 92 11.02 -4.21 15.36
CA LEU A 92 11.02 -5.00 16.60
C LEU A 92 12.31 -5.81 16.78
N ILE A 93 12.85 -6.39 15.70
CA ILE A 93 14.05 -7.24 15.76
C ILE A 93 15.38 -6.49 15.60
N ALA A 94 15.40 -5.26 15.10
CA ALA A 94 16.66 -4.57 14.78
C ALA A 94 17.62 -4.43 15.99
N PRO A 95 17.18 -3.97 17.19
CA PRO A 95 18.05 -3.94 18.37
C PRO A 95 18.54 -5.33 18.85
N PRO A 96 17.69 -6.35 19.10
CA PRO A 96 18.17 -7.64 19.59
C PRO A 96 18.99 -8.41 18.55
N ALA A 97 18.74 -8.23 17.25
CA ALA A 97 19.58 -8.80 16.20
C ALA A 97 20.97 -8.15 16.22
N ALA A 98 21.09 -6.82 16.38
CA ALA A 98 22.37 -6.13 16.42
C ALA A 98 23.29 -6.58 17.58
N ASN A 99 22.70 -7.08 18.67
CA ASN A 99 23.43 -7.54 19.86
C ASN A 99 23.98 -8.98 19.76
N GLU A 100 23.62 -9.77 18.74
CA GLU A 100 24.10 -11.16 18.64
C GLU A 100 25.60 -11.21 18.31
N ALA A 101 26.40 -11.81 19.20
CA ALA A 101 27.88 -11.82 19.12
C ALA A 101 28.47 -12.33 17.79
N LYS A 102 27.70 -13.07 16.97
CA LYS A 102 28.13 -13.57 15.65
C LYS A 102 28.09 -12.51 14.53
N PHE A 103 27.53 -11.33 14.77
CA PHE A 103 27.50 -10.22 13.81
C PHE A 103 28.58 -9.16 14.08
N PHE A 104 29.61 -9.54 14.84
CA PHE A 104 30.79 -8.73 15.12
C PHE A 104 31.77 -8.72 13.94
N PHE A 105 31.62 -7.72 13.07
CA PHE A 105 32.77 -7.13 12.39
C PHE A 105 33.53 -6.22 13.37
N SER A 106 34.81 -5.95 13.14
CA SER A 106 35.67 -5.25 14.12
C SER A 106 35.65 -3.72 14.04
N SER A 107 34.81 -3.10 13.19
CA SER A 107 34.77 -1.64 12.99
C SER A 107 33.44 -1.01 13.43
N SER A 108 33.53 0.18 14.01
CA SER A 108 32.50 0.93 14.74
C SER A 108 31.21 1.27 13.97
N GLY A 109 30.09 1.37 14.70
CA GLY A 109 28.89 2.15 14.29
C GLY A 109 27.70 1.34 13.74
N ASP A 110 26.52 1.66 14.27
CA ASP A 110 25.21 1.74 13.59
C ASP A 110 24.76 0.58 12.68
N ARG A 111 25.07 -0.66 13.05
CA ARG A 111 24.74 -1.84 12.22
C ARG A 111 23.25 -2.13 12.08
N GLU A 112 22.42 -1.80 13.07
CA GLU A 112 20.96 -1.95 12.98
C GLU A 112 20.35 -1.17 11.80
N ALA A 113 21.00 -0.08 11.39
CA ALA A 113 20.57 0.73 10.27
C ALA A 113 20.76 0.03 8.92
N PHE A 114 21.79 -0.79 8.72
CA PHE A 114 21.98 -1.53 7.46
C PHE A 114 20.85 -2.53 7.18
N LEU A 115 20.29 -3.16 8.21
CA LEU A 115 19.11 -4.02 8.06
C LEU A 115 17.91 -3.19 7.57
N SER A 116 17.70 -2.01 8.15
CA SER A 116 16.65 -1.07 7.73
C SER A 116 16.88 -0.52 6.32
N ILE A 117 18.13 -0.19 5.94
CA ILE A 117 18.48 0.23 4.57
C ILE A 117 18.19 -0.91 3.59
N SER A 118 18.55 -2.16 3.91
CA SER A 118 18.28 -3.31 3.03
C SER A 118 16.78 -3.51 2.76
N LEU A 119 15.95 -3.34 3.80
CA LEU A 119 14.50 -3.34 3.71
C LEU A 119 14.00 -2.21 2.80
N PHE A 120 14.51 -0.99 2.94
CA PHE A 120 14.10 0.15 2.12
C PHE A 120 14.56 0.06 0.67
N VAL A 121 15.75 -0.49 0.38
CA VAL A 121 16.17 -0.82 -1.00
C VAL A 121 15.21 -1.86 -1.61
N GLY A 122 14.81 -2.86 -0.82
CA GLY A 122 13.78 -3.84 -1.19
C GLY A 122 12.45 -3.17 -1.51
N LEU A 123 11.95 -2.31 -0.61
CA LEU A 123 10.70 -1.56 -0.79
C LEU A 123 10.75 -0.69 -2.06
N THR A 124 11.86 0.01 -2.33
CA THR A 124 12.03 0.83 -3.54
C THR A 124 11.96 -0.01 -4.82
N ALA A 125 12.65 -1.15 -4.86
CA ALA A 125 12.59 -2.06 -6.00
C ALA A 125 11.19 -2.67 -6.18
N GLY A 126 10.57 -3.16 -5.10
CA GLY A 126 9.24 -3.78 -5.12
C GLY A 126 8.13 -2.81 -5.52
N ALA A 127 8.20 -1.57 -5.06
CA ALA A 127 7.22 -0.53 -5.41
C ALA A 127 7.23 -0.18 -6.90
N ALA A 128 8.39 -0.24 -7.57
CA ALA A 128 8.47 -0.13 -9.02
C ALA A 128 7.98 -1.41 -9.73
N SER A 129 8.50 -2.57 -9.30
CA SER A 129 8.33 -3.84 -10.01
C SER A 129 6.92 -4.40 -9.95
N TRP A 130 6.31 -4.55 -8.77
CA TRP A 130 5.04 -5.29 -8.65
C TRP A 130 3.88 -4.65 -9.40
N PRO A 131 3.64 -3.33 -9.30
CA PRO A 131 2.55 -2.69 -10.05
C PRO A 131 2.71 -2.88 -11.55
N TRP A 132 3.91 -2.64 -12.10
CA TRP A 132 4.21 -2.85 -13.52
C TRP A 132 4.08 -4.32 -13.94
N MET A 133 4.59 -5.27 -13.15
CA MET A 133 4.43 -6.70 -13.40
C MET A 133 2.95 -7.12 -13.41
N SER A 134 2.09 -6.49 -12.60
CA SER A 134 0.65 -6.80 -12.60
C SER A 134 -0.12 -6.29 -13.80
N ASP A 135 0.37 -5.27 -14.51
CA ASP A 135 -0.17 -4.87 -15.82
C ASP A 135 0.22 -5.89 -16.92
N GLN A 136 1.26 -6.72 -16.70
CA GLN A 136 1.76 -7.68 -17.68
C GLN A 136 1.31 -9.14 -17.42
N LEU A 137 1.41 -9.59 -16.17
CA LEU A 137 1.17 -10.99 -15.76
C LEU A 137 -0.23 -11.22 -15.17
N GLY A 138 -1.04 -10.18 -15.04
CA GLY A 138 -2.35 -10.21 -14.37
C GLY A 138 -2.26 -9.90 -12.87
N ARG A 139 -3.41 -9.63 -12.24
CA ARG A 139 -3.51 -9.27 -10.83
C ARG A 139 -3.42 -10.49 -9.91
N LYS A 140 -3.96 -11.63 -10.34
CA LYS A 140 -4.11 -12.87 -9.53
C LYS A 140 -2.76 -13.47 -9.16
N TRP A 141 -1.86 -13.60 -10.14
CA TRP A 141 -0.53 -14.18 -9.91
C TRP A 141 0.28 -13.30 -8.95
N ILE A 142 0.32 -12.00 -9.19
CA ILE A 142 1.12 -11.07 -8.38
C ILE A 142 0.69 -11.03 -6.91
N PHE A 143 -0.61 -10.91 -6.61
CA PHE A 143 -1.11 -10.96 -5.23
C PHE A 143 -0.80 -12.30 -4.54
N THR A 144 -0.72 -13.39 -5.29
CA THR A 144 -0.38 -14.71 -4.74
C THR A 144 1.13 -14.78 -4.41
N SER A 145 1.98 -14.33 -5.32
CA SER A 145 3.44 -14.37 -5.20
C SER A 145 4.01 -13.51 -4.06
N THR A 146 3.44 -12.33 -3.79
CA THR A 146 3.93 -11.45 -2.71
C THR A 146 3.80 -12.12 -1.34
N LEU A 147 2.69 -12.81 -1.06
CA LEU A 147 2.51 -13.53 0.22
C LEU A 147 3.42 -14.76 0.34
N VAL A 148 3.67 -15.49 -0.75
CA VAL A 148 4.61 -16.63 -0.74
C VAL A 148 6.01 -16.16 -0.37
N LEU A 149 6.52 -15.13 -1.04
CA LEU A 149 7.85 -14.57 -0.79
C LEU A 149 7.98 -14.05 0.65
N MET A 150 6.93 -13.41 1.16
CA MET A 150 6.90 -12.84 2.51
C MET A 150 6.81 -13.92 3.61
N GLY A 151 6.02 -14.98 3.40
CA GLY A 151 5.97 -16.13 4.32
C GLY A 151 7.28 -16.92 4.33
N MET A 152 7.83 -17.21 3.15
CA MET A 152 9.13 -17.88 3.01
C MET A 152 10.27 -17.05 3.62
N GLY A 153 10.32 -15.74 3.33
CA GLY A 153 11.36 -14.85 3.85
C GLY A 153 11.34 -14.74 5.38
N GLY A 154 10.16 -14.73 6.02
CA GLY A 154 10.05 -14.79 7.48
C GLY A 154 10.63 -16.08 8.07
N LEU A 155 10.24 -17.23 7.51
CA LEU A 155 10.70 -18.56 7.98
C LEU A 155 12.21 -18.77 7.76
N VAL A 156 12.73 -18.35 6.60
CA VAL A 156 14.16 -18.44 6.25
C VAL A 156 14.99 -17.45 7.07
N GLY A 157 14.49 -16.23 7.25
CA GLY A 157 15.16 -15.15 7.98
C GLY A 157 15.46 -15.46 9.44
N ALA A 158 14.51 -16.07 10.16
CA ALA A 158 14.71 -16.54 11.53
C ALA A 158 15.89 -17.52 11.67
N GLY A 159 16.15 -18.30 10.62
CA GLY A 159 17.26 -19.27 10.55
C GLY A 159 18.62 -18.66 10.14
N MET A 160 18.71 -17.37 9.80
CA MET A 160 19.94 -16.80 9.23
C MET A 160 21.12 -16.82 10.21
N PRO A 161 22.28 -17.42 9.83
CA PRO A 161 23.46 -17.49 10.67
C PRO A 161 24.41 -16.29 10.50
N SER A 162 24.16 -15.41 9.52
CA SER A 162 24.99 -14.25 9.20
C SER A 162 24.14 -12.98 8.99
N PHE A 163 24.68 -11.83 9.39
CA PHE A 163 24.00 -10.54 9.24
C PHE A 163 23.74 -10.19 7.77
N THR A 164 24.71 -10.46 6.89
CA THR A 164 24.55 -10.29 5.44
C THR A 164 23.41 -11.14 4.89
N GLY A 165 23.23 -12.37 5.37
CA GLY A 165 22.08 -13.21 5.02
C GLY A 165 20.75 -12.61 5.49
N LEU A 166 20.72 -12.08 6.72
CA LEU A 166 19.55 -11.38 7.26
C LEU A 166 19.19 -10.12 6.45
N CYS A 167 20.18 -9.36 5.98
CA CYS A 167 19.98 -8.20 5.08
C CYS A 167 19.53 -8.61 3.66
N VAL A 168 20.00 -9.73 3.12
CA VAL A 168 19.50 -10.27 1.83
C VAL A 168 18.03 -10.70 1.97
N VAL A 169 17.67 -11.35 3.08
CA VAL A 169 16.26 -11.61 3.40
C VAL A 169 15.50 -10.29 3.61
N GLY A 170 16.10 -9.29 4.25
CA GLY A 170 15.54 -7.94 4.41
C GLY A 170 15.15 -7.28 3.10
N PHE A 171 16.03 -7.35 2.09
CA PHE A 171 15.73 -6.91 0.73
C PHE A 171 14.55 -7.68 0.11
N VAL A 172 14.54 -9.02 0.19
CA VAL A 172 13.44 -9.85 -0.37
C VAL A 172 12.10 -9.56 0.32
N MET A 173 12.12 -9.37 1.64
CA MET A 173 10.93 -9.00 2.42
C MET A 173 10.43 -7.61 2.07
N GLY A 174 11.32 -6.61 1.97
CA GLY A 174 10.96 -5.25 1.52
C GLY A 174 10.37 -5.26 0.12
N PHE A 175 10.97 -6.04 -0.79
CA PHE A 175 10.45 -6.24 -2.13
C PHE A 175 9.02 -6.79 -2.09
N ALA A 176 8.78 -7.89 -1.36
CA ALA A 176 7.44 -8.49 -1.24
C ALA A 176 6.40 -7.56 -0.57
N VAL A 177 6.77 -6.85 0.49
CA VAL A 177 5.90 -5.95 1.26
C VAL A 177 5.36 -4.80 0.41
N ALA A 178 6.21 -4.17 -0.41
CA ALA A 178 5.81 -3.04 -1.26
C ALA A 178 4.76 -3.41 -2.32
N GLY A 179 4.68 -4.69 -2.72
CA GLY A 179 3.69 -5.16 -3.68
C GLY A 179 2.28 -5.16 -3.14
N ASN A 180 2.07 -5.64 -1.90
CA ASN A 180 0.74 -5.92 -1.36
C ASN A 180 -0.22 -4.72 -1.47
N VAL A 181 0.10 -3.62 -0.79
CA VAL A 181 -0.77 -2.43 -0.68
C VAL A 181 -1.24 -1.91 -2.05
N LEU A 182 -0.31 -1.75 -3.00
CA LEU A 182 -0.62 -1.20 -4.32
C LEU A 182 -1.46 -2.17 -5.14
N ILE A 183 -1.13 -3.46 -5.12
CA ILE A 183 -1.84 -4.51 -5.88
C ILE A 183 -3.25 -4.75 -5.31
N ASP A 184 -3.39 -4.76 -3.98
CA ASP A 184 -4.67 -4.90 -3.30
C ASP A 184 -5.60 -3.71 -3.58
N ALA A 185 -5.07 -2.48 -3.58
CA ALA A 185 -5.81 -1.28 -3.98
C ALA A 185 -6.23 -1.30 -5.46
N ILE A 186 -5.36 -1.78 -6.36
CA ILE A 186 -5.67 -1.98 -7.79
C ILE A 186 -6.80 -3.01 -7.96
N ILE A 187 -6.73 -4.15 -7.27
CA ILE A 187 -7.75 -5.19 -7.34
C ILE A 187 -9.09 -4.61 -6.86
N LEU A 188 -9.10 -3.93 -5.72
CA LEU A 188 -10.35 -3.45 -5.14
C LEU A 188 -11.02 -2.35 -5.97
N ILE A 189 -10.27 -1.35 -6.46
CA ILE A 189 -10.83 -0.26 -7.30
C ILE A 189 -11.34 -0.76 -8.68
N GLU A 190 -10.89 -1.94 -9.12
CA GLU A 190 -11.35 -2.54 -10.37
C GLU A 190 -12.67 -3.31 -10.23
N TRP A 191 -13.03 -3.77 -9.02
CA TRP A 191 -14.27 -4.50 -8.70
C TRP A 191 -15.36 -3.67 -7.98
N VAL A 192 -14.97 -2.63 -7.23
CA VAL A 192 -15.89 -1.84 -6.39
C VAL A 192 -16.67 -0.79 -7.20
N PRO A 193 -17.98 -0.57 -6.93
CA PRO A 193 -18.79 0.47 -7.57
C PRO A 193 -18.26 1.87 -7.29
N ALA A 194 -18.53 2.83 -8.18
CA ALA A 194 -18.02 4.20 -8.06
C ALA A 194 -18.44 4.88 -6.74
N SER A 195 -19.68 4.62 -6.29
CA SER A 195 -20.22 5.08 -5.01
C SER A 195 -19.48 4.57 -3.76
N HIS A 196 -18.76 3.44 -3.87
CA HIS A 196 -18.15 2.73 -2.73
C HIS A 196 -16.61 2.78 -2.73
N GLN A 197 -15.98 3.56 -3.63
CA GLN A 197 -14.51 3.65 -3.73
C GLN A 197 -13.82 4.18 -2.46
N PHE A 198 -14.54 4.85 -1.57
CA PHE A 198 -14.05 5.25 -0.24
C PHE A 198 -13.57 4.04 0.60
N VAL A 199 -14.02 2.82 0.30
CA VAL A 199 -13.60 1.60 1.00
C VAL A 199 -12.12 1.26 0.73
N VAL A 200 -11.52 1.73 -0.38
CA VAL A 200 -10.06 1.64 -0.60
C VAL A 200 -9.29 2.44 0.45
N CYS A 201 -9.77 3.64 0.81
CA CYS A 201 -9.19 4.44 1.89
C CYS A 201 -9.35 3.75 3.26
N LEU A 202 -10.50 3.11 3.48
CA LEU A 202 -10.80 2.38 4.70
C LEU A 202 -9.83 1.20 4.95
N GLN A 203 -9.25 0.60 3.90
CA GLN A 203 -8.24 -0.47 4.05
C GLN A 203 -7.02 -0.04 4.87
N GLY A 204 -6.71 1.26 4.91
CA GLY A 204 -5.61 1.80 5.71
C GLY A 204 -5.71 1.48 7.21
N LEU A 205 -6.91 1.22 7.75
CA LEU A 205 -7.08 0.85 9.17
C LEU A 205 -6.34 -0.45 9.51
N PHE A 206 -6.17 -1.33 8.52
CA PHE A 206 -5.48 -2.60 8.69
C PHE A 206 -3.97 -2.44 8.89
N TRP A 207 -3.36 -1.31 8.50
CA TRP A 207 -1.98 -1.01 8.87
C TRP A 207 -1.81 -0.95 10.38
N GLY A 208 -2.67 -0.20 11.08
CA GLY A 208 -2.63 -0.09 12.54
C GLY A 208 -2.88 -1.42 13.24
N LEU A 209 -3.79 -2.25 12.71
CA LEU A 209 -3.98 -3.63 13.17
C LEU A 209 -2.71 -4.48 12.96
N GLY A 210 -2.02 -4.34 11.82
CA GLY A 210 -0.79 -5.04 11.50
C GLY A 210 0.35 -4.70 12.47
N GLU A 211 0.59 -3.41 12.69
CA GLU A 211 1.57 -2.95 13.68
C GLU A 211 1.22 -3.41 15.10
N LEU A 212 -0.07 -3.31 15.48
CA LEU A 212 -0.56 -3.66 16.82
C LEU A 212 -0.38 -5.15 17.12
N VAL A 213 -0.73 -6.04 16.17
CA VAL A 213 -0.54 -7.49 16.32
C VAL A 213 0.95 -7.85 16.32
N ALA A 214 1.78 -7.21 15.47
CA ALA A 214 3.23 -7.41 15.51
C ALA A 214 3.83 -7.02 16.87
N ALA A 215 3.46 -5.85 17.41
CA ALA A 215 3.94 -5.39 18.72
C ALA A 215 3.43 -6.29 19.87
N ALA A 216 2.16 -6.69 19.85
CA ALA A 216 1.55 -7.51 20.90
C ALA A 216 2.12 -8.94 20.94
N VAL A 217 2.30 -9.59 19.78
CA VAL A 217 2.90 -10.93 19.71
C VAL A 217 4.41 -10.87 19.93
N GLY A 218 5.08 -9.79 19.49
CA GLY A 218 6.52 -9.62 19.67
C GLY A 218 6.97 -9.39 21.12
N TRP A 219 6.13 -8.76 21.96
CA TRP A 219 6.49 -8.41 23.34
C TRP A 219 6.94 -9.61 24.19
N PRO A 220 6.13 -10.66 24.43
CA PRO A 220 6.51 -11.75 25.33
C PRO A 220 7.81 -12.44 24.89
N PHE A 221 7.97 -12.72 23.59
CA PHE A 221 9.17 -13.35 23.05
C PHE A 221 10.44 -12.50 23.22
N ILE A 222 10.36 -11.16 23.17
CA ILE A 222 11.52 -10.34 23.52
C ILE A 222 11.77 -10.37 25.03
N SER A 223 10.75 -10.13 25.86
CA SER A 223 10.94 -10.04 27.32
C SER A 223 11.38 -11.34 28.00
N GLU A 224 11.10 -12.51 27.41
CA GLU A 224 11.41 -13.80 28.03
C GLU A 224 12.62 -14.52 27.42
N HIS A 225 13.01 -14.24 26.16
CA HIS A 225 13.95 -15.07 25.39
C HIS A 225 15.09 -14.30 24.70
N THR A 226 15.33 -13.06 25.13
CA THR A 226 16.36 -12.16 24.59
C THR A 226 17.25 -11.68 25.72
N CYS A 227 18.54 -11.42 25.45
CA CYS A 227 19.37 -10.64 26.37
C CYS A 227 18.71 -9.28 26.62
N GLY A 228 18.61 -8.85 27.88
CA GLY A 228 18.18 -7.50 28.22
C GLY A 228 19.08 -6.44 27.57
N THR A 229 18.56 -5.22 27.43
CA THR A 229 19.30 -4.07 26.89
C THR A 229 19.20 -2.88 27.82
N GLY A 230 20.32 -2.20 28.05
CA GLY A 230 20.42 -1.04 28.94
C GLY A 230 19.92 -1.34 30.35
N PRO A 231 18.83 -0.70 30.84
CA PRO A 231 18.33 -0.93 32.20
C PRO A 231 17.85 -2.38 32.45
N ASP A 232 17.54 -3.15 31.40
CA ASP A 232 17.16 -4.56 31.54
C ASP A 232 18.38 -5.51 31.59
N GLU A 233 19.61 -5.03 31.34
CA GLU A 233 20.82 -5.84 31.54
C GLU A 233 21.02 -6.14 33.04
N LEU A 234 20.84 -5.13 33.90
CA LEU A 234 20.92 -5.24 35.36
C LEU A 234 19.91 -6.25 35.95
N SER A 235 18.69 -6.32 35.40
CA SER A 235 17.69 -7.32 35.82
C SER A 235 17.96 -8.70 35.21
N THR A 236 18.52 -8.76 34.00
CA THR A 236 18.97 -10.01 33.37
C THR A 236 20.13 -10.65 34.17
N GLU A 237 21.11 -9.86 34.62
CA GLU A 237 22.20 -10.35 35.48
C GLU A 237 21.66 -10.90 36.81
N GLN A 238 20.71 -10.22 37.45
CA GLN A 238 20.08 -10.69 38.69
C GLN A 238 19.23 -11.95 38.48
N ALA A 239 18.54 -12.09 37.35
CA ALA A 239 17.79 -13.30 37.00
C ALA A 239 18.73 -14.50 36.72
N ILE A 240 19.83 -14.27 35.99
CA ILE A 240 20.86 -15.28 35.73
C ILE A 240 21.55 -15.70 37.04
N ALA A 241 21.81 -14.77 37.97
CA ALA A 241 22.36 -15.07 39.29
C ALA A 241 21.45 -15.99 40.14
N HIS A 242 20.14 -16.01 39.88
CA HIS A 242 19.22 -16.96 40.50
C HIS A 242 19.17 -18.34 39.81
N GLN A 243 19.60 -18.45 38.54
CA GLN A 243 19.78 -19.72 37.84
C GLN A 243 21.19 -20.32 37.99
N SER A 244 22.19 -19.51 38.37
CA SER A 244 23.62 -19.89 38.40
C SER A 244 24.01 -20.78 39.59
N ARG A 245 23.25 -21.85 39.86
CA ARG A 245 23.69 -22.99 40.68
C ARG A 245 24.21 -24.16 39.84
N ALA A 246 24.29 -24.00 38.52
CA ALA A 246 24.91 -24.93 37.59
C ALA A 246 25.96 -24.20 36.72
N VAL A 247 27.21 -24.67 36.82
CA VAL A 247 28.38 -24.37 35.96
C VAL A 247 28.89 -22.91 35.93
N HIS A 248 30.09 -22.68 36.46
CA HIS A 248 30.87 -21.46 36.24
C HIS A 248 31.55 -21.45 34.86
N SER A 249 31.52 -20.33 34.14
CA SER A 249 32.72 -19.69 33.55
C SER A 249 32.39 -18.36 32.83
N SER A 250 33.43 -17.54 32.59
CA SER A 250 33.45 -16.32 31.74
C SER A 250 32.49 -15.18 32.10
N SER A 251 32.90 -14.34 33.04
CA SER A 251 32.37 -13.00 33.28
C SER A 251 32.95 -11.98 32.28
N SER A 252 32.37 -11.85 31.06
CA SER A 252 32.67 -10.72 30.16
C SER A 252 31.69 -10.55 28.98
N GLY A 253 30.71 -9.63 29.14
CA GLY A 253 30.33 -8.65 28.11
C GLY A 253 29.97 -9.10 26.68
N SER A 254 29.34 -10.26 26.46
CA SER A 254 28.79 -10.58 25.13
C SER A 254 27.51 -11.42 25.17
N CYS A 255 26.48 -10.98 24.43
CA CYS A 255 25.20 -11.68 24.31
C CYS A 255 25.34 -12.87 23.35
N HIS A 256 25.48 -14.07 23.91
CA HIS A 256 25.69 -15.30 23.15
C HIS A 256 24.38 -15.82 22.52
N TYR A 257 24.48 -16.42 21.33
CA TYR A 257 23.35 -16.93 20.51
C TYR A 257 22.29 -17.74 21.28
N VAL A 258 22.72 -18.55 22.26
CA VAL A 258 21.81 -19.41 23.04
C VAL A 258 20.81 -18.60 23.85
N SER A 259 21.20 -17.42 24.33
CA SER A 259 20.39 -16.50 25.15
C SER A 259 19.67 -15.42 24.34
N ASN A 260 19.81 -15.42 23.01
CA ASN A 260 19.24 -14.40 22.12
C ASN A 260 18.34 -15.02 21.04
N LYS A 261 17.35 -15.80 21.47
CA LYS A 261 16.45 -16.55 20.56
C LYS A 261 15.12 -15.84 20.31
N GLY A 262 14.74 -14.87 21.15
CA GLY A 262 13.45 -14.16 21.07
C GLY A 262 13.17 -13.59 19.68
N TRP A 263 14.12 -12.87 19.08
CA TRP A 263 13.95 -12.29 17.74
C TRP A 263 13.73 -13.35 16.65
N ARG A 264 14.34 -14.53 16.79
CA ARG A 264 14.20 -15.67 15.86
C ARG A 264 12.85 -16.37 16.05
N TYR A 265 12.41 -16.57 17.29
CA TYR A 265 11.07 -17.09 17.60
C TYR A 265 9.98 -16.18 17.03
N ILE A 266 10.12 -14.86 17.16
CA ILE A 266 9.21 -13.87 16.55
C ILE A 266 9.13 -14.07 15.04
N TRP A 267 10.27 -14.12 14.34
CA TRP A 267 10.25 -14.26 12.87
C TRP A 267 9.71 -15.61 12.39
N TRP A 268 9.96 -16.71 13.12
CA TRP A 268 9.28 -17.99 12.84
C TRP A 268 7.76 -17.88 13.06
N THR A 269 7.31 -17.34 14.19
CA THR A 269 5.88 -17.14 14.46
C THR A 269 5.22 -16.25 13.41
N PHE A 270 5.88 -15.17 12.98
CA PHE A 270 5.37 -14.24 11.98
C PHE A 270 5.36 -14.85 10.57
N GLY A 271 6.37 -15.67 10.24
CA GLY A 271 6.40 -16.51 9.04
C GLY A 271 5.24 -17.49 9.01
N CYS A 272 4.99 -18.21 10.12
CA CYS A 272 3.85 -19.13 10.27
C CYS A 272 2.50 -18.41 10.18
N ILE A 273 2.31 -17.25 10.80
CA ILE A 273 1.10 -16.41 10.68
C ILE A 273 0.89 -15.99 9.22
N THR A 274 1.95 -15.54 8.54
CA THR A 274 1.88 -15.14 7.12
C THR A 274 1.56 -16.31 6.21
N PHE A 275 2.13 -17.50 6.48
CA PHE A 275 1.85 -18.72 5.73
C PHE A 275 0.43 -19.25 5.99
N PHE A 276 -0.09 -19.15 7.21
CA PHE A 276 -1.48 -19.47 7.52
C PHE A 276 -2.45 -18.53 6.78
N LEU A 277 -2.18 -17.22 6.77
CA LEU A 277 -2.98 -16.24 6.01
C LEU A 277 -2.90 -16.48 4.49
N TYR A 278 -1.75 -16.95 3.99
CA TYR A 278 -1.60 -17.43 2.62
C TYR A 278 -2.44 -18.69 2.34
N LEU A 279 -2.48 -19.68 3.25
CA LEU A 279 -3.34 -20.85 3.10
C LEU A 279 -4.83 -20.46 3.09
N CYS A 280 -5.25 -19.52 3.94
CA CYS A 280 -6.60 -18.95 3.92
C CYS A 280 -6.95 -18.24 2.60
N ARG A 281 -5.95 -17.80 1.81
CA ARG A 281 -6.14 -17.20 0.47
C ARG A 281 -6.59 -18.22 -0.59
N PHE A 282 -6.53 -19.53 -0.30
CA PHE A 282 -7.14 -20.58 -1.15
C PHE A 282 -8.64 -20.79 -0.91
N CYS A 283 -9.16 -20.43 0.28
CA CYS A 283 -10.59 -20.53 0.58
C CYS A 283 -11.46 -19.59 -0.28
N PHE A 284 -10.84 -18.59 -0.91
CA PHE A 284 -11.48 -17.67 -1.85
C PHE A 284 -10.57 -17.46 -3.07
N PRO A 285 -10.69 -18.29 -4.12
CA PRO A 285 -9.81 -18.22 -5.28
C PRO A 285 -10.05 -16.92 -6.06
N LEU A 286 -9.16 -15.93 -5.87
CA LEU A 286 -9.27 -14.65 -6.56
C LEU A 286 -9.27 -14.86 -8.08
N ARG A 287 -10.22 -14.20 -8.75
CA ARG A 287 -10.33 -14.13 -10.20
C ARG A 287 -9.70 -12.83 -10.71
N GLU A 288 -9.25 -12.83 -11.97
CA GLU A 288 -8.72 -11.61 -12.60
C GLU A 288 -9.76 -10.49 -12.64
N THR A 289 -9.31 -9.24 -12.68
CA THR A 289 -10.21 -8.08 -12.63
C THR A 289 -10.87 -7.83 -13.99
N PRO A 290 -12.16 -7.43 -14.03
CA PRO A 290 -12.87 -7.28 -15.31
C PRO A 290 -12.29 -6.13 -16.16
N LYS A 291 -11.76 -5.08 -15.53
CA LYS A 291 -11.12 -3.94 -16.21
C LYS A 291 -9.75 -4.32 -16.81
N TYR A 292 -9.04 -5.31 -16.25
CA TYR A 292 -7.84 -5.90 -16.84
C TYR A 292 -8.18 -6.82 -18.03
N LEU A 293 -9.22 -7.64 -17.93
CA LEU A 293 -9.66 -8.49 -19.04
C LEU A 293 -10.06 -7.65 -20.27
N LEU A 294 -10.80 -6.55 -20.08
CA LEU A 294 -11.10 -5.59 -21.15
C LEU A 294 -9.85 -4.90 -21.74
N SER A 295 -8.80 -4.63 -20.96
CA SER A 295 -7.57 -4.03 -21.52
C SER A 295 -6.80 -5.03 -22.40
N ARG A 296 -6.97 -6.32 -22.14
CA ARG A 296 -6.44 -7.45 -22.92
C ARG A 296 -7.40 -7.93 -24.03
N ARG A 297 -8.51 -7.23 -24.31
CA ARG A 297 -9.57 -7.61 -25.28
C ARG A 297 -10.23 -8.97 -25.02
N ARG A 298 -10.31 -9.41 -23.75
CA ARG A 298 -10.91 -10.69 -23.32
C ARG A 298 -12.34 -10.46 -22.84
N ASP A 299 -13.18 -9.97 -23.74
CA ASP A 299 -14.45 -9.34 -23.38
C ASP A 299 -15.56 -10.35 -23.01
N ALA A 300 -15.53 -11.54 -23.63
CA ALA A 300 -16.35 -12.69 -23.23
C ALA A 300 -16.07 -13.09 -21.76
N GLU A 301 -14.80 -13.23 -21.38
CA GLU A 301 -14.40 -13.55 -20.01
C GLU A 301 -14.75 -12.43 -19.04
N ALA A 302 -14.54 -11.16 -19.40
CA ALA A 302 -14.95 -10.02 -18.59
C ALA A 302 -16.48 -10.03 -18.33
N THR A 303 -17.26 -10.39 -19.34
CA THR A 303 -18.73 -10.55 -19.24
C THR A 303 -19.11 -11.70 -18.32
N GLN A 304 -18.54 -12.89 -18.54
CA GLN A 304 -18.80 -14.09 -17.73
C GLN A 304 -18.43 -13.85 -16.25
N LEU A 305 -17.30 -13.21 -16.00
CA LEU A 305 -16.80 -12.89 -14.68
C LEU A 305 -17.73 -11.93 -13.90
N VAL A 306 -18.38 -10.99 -14.58
CA VAL A 306 -19.42 -10.12 -13.97
C VAL A 306 -20.73 -10.88 -13.76
N LYS A 307 -21.13 -11.78 -14.68
CA LYS A 307 -22.31 -12.65 -14.51
C LYS A 307 -22.14 -13.58 -13.30
N ASP A 308 -21.00 -14.23 -13.17
CA ASP A 308 -20.67 -15.09 -12.02
C ASP A 308 -20.67 -14.32 -10.69
N MET A 309 -20.17 -13.07 -10.68
CA MET A 309 -20.26 -12.20 -9.50
C MET A 309 -21.71 -11.85 -9.16
N ALA A 310 -22.53 -11.54 -10.17
CA ALA A 310 -23.95 -11.28 -9.97
C ALA A 310 -24.65 -12.52 -9.37
N LEU A 311 -24.40 -13.71 -9.92
CA LEU A 311 -24.92 -14.98 -9.39
C LEU A 311 -24.48 -15.24 -7.93
N TYR A 312 -23.21 -15.01 -7.59
CA TYR A 312 -22.71 -15.12 -6.21
C TYR A 312 -23.41 -14.13 -5.26
N ASN A 313 -23.71 -12.92 -5.75
CA ASN A 313 -24.48 -11.90 -5.03
C ASN A 313 -26.00 -12.18 -5.02
N ARG A 314 -26.50 -13.19 -5.74
CA ARG A 314 -27.93 -13.48 -6.00
C ARG A 314 -28.68 -12.42 -6.81
N HIS A 315 -27.97 -11.73 -7.70
CA HIS A 315 -28.52 -10.79 -8.69
C HIS A 315 -28.31 -11.30 -10.13
N THR A 316 -29.06 -10.73 -11.07
CA THR A 316 -28.79 -10.84 -12.51
C THR A 316 -28.09 -9.57 -13.00
N THR A 317 -27.43 -9.65 -14.17
CA THR A 317 -26.85 -8.47 -14.84
C THR A 317 -27.34 -8.41 -16.28
N TRP A 318 -27.60 -7.18 -16.77
CA TRP A 318 -27.91 -6.92 -18.17
C TRP A 318 -26.66 -6.97 -19.07
N LEU A 319 -25.46 -7.04 -18.49
CA LEU A 319 -24.20 -7.01 -19.23
C LEU A 319 -24.04 -8.28 -20.09
N SER A 320 -23.86 -8.07 -21.39
CA SER A 320 -23.66 -9.13 -22.38
C SER A 320 -22.45 -8.84 -23.27
N GLU A 321 -21.92 -9.87 -23.92
CA GLU A 321 -20.82 -9.71 -24.89
C GLU A 321 -21.26 -8.85 -26.09
N ALA A 322 -22.52 -8.98 -26.52
CA ALA A 322 -23.13 -8.11 -27.53
C ALA A 322 -23.15 -6.62 -27.11
N SER A 323 -23.20 -6.31 -25.81
CA SER A 323 -23.08 -4.95 -25.29
C SER A 323 -21.69 -4.36 -25.53
N PHE A 324 -20.63 -5.20 -25.51
CA PHE A 324 -19.26 -4.79 -25.85
C PHE A 324 -19.01 -4.78 -27.36
N ALA A 325 -19.50 -5.78 -28.10
CA ALA A 325 -19.38 -5.83 -29.57
C ALA A 325 -20.07 -4.62 -30.25
N ARG A 326 -21.21 -4.15 -29.71
CA ARG A 326 -21.87 -2.91 -30.15
C ARG A 326 -20.99 -1.66 -29.97
N ILE A 327 -20.07 -1.66 -29.01
CA ILE A 327 -19.09 -0.57 -28.83
C ILE A 327 -17.96 -0.68 -29.84
N ASP A 328 -17.46 -1.88 -30.17
CA ASP A 328 -16.48 -2.02 -31.25
C ASP A 328 -17.06 -1.54 -32.58
N SER A 329 -18.25 -2.03 -32.96
CA SER A 329 -18.87 -1.69 -34.25
C SER A 329 -19.20 -0.20 -34.41
N THR A 330 -19.50 0.51 -33.31
CA THR A 330 -19.78 1.95 -33.34
C THR A 330 -18.53 2.83 -33.22
N VAL A 331 -17.49 2.39 -32.53
CA VAL A 331 -16.29 3.21 -32.25
C VAL A 331 -15.12 2.91 -33.18
N ASP A 332 -14.93 1.67 -33.67
CA ASP A 332 -13.91 1.39 -34.70
C ASP A 332 -14.30 2.00 -36.07
N ALA A 333 -15.60 2.21 -36.33
CA ALA A 333 -16.09 3.03 -37.44
C ALA A 333 -15.56 4.49 -37.37
N GLN A 334 -15.37 5.03 -36.16
CA GLN A 334 -14.77 6.34 -35.92
C GLN A 334 -13.25 6.22 -35.72
N ARG A 335 -12.52 5.84 -36.79
CA ARG A 335 -11.05 5.65 -36.88
C ARG A 335 -10.24 6.33 -35.75
N SER A 336 -10.04 5.63 -34.63
CA SER A 336 -9.19 6.13 -33.56
C SER A 336 -7.70 5.90 -33.90
N PRO A 337 -6.83 6.92 -33.79
CA PRO A 337 -5.40 6.73 -34.05
C PRO A 337 -4.79 5.82 -32.99
N ARG A 338 -3.96 4.85 -33.41
CA ARG A 338 -3.29 3.89 -32.53
C ARG A 338 -2.37 4.60 -31.53
N SER A 339 -2.86 4.87 -30.32
CA SER A 339 -2.13 5.59 -29.26
C SER A 339 -1.09 4.70 -28.53
N GLY A 340 -0.20 4.05 -29.29
CA GLY A 340 0.91 3.31 -28.72
C GLY A 340 1.91 4.22 -27.99
N ILE A 341 2.50 3.72 -26.90
CA ILE A 341 3.72 4.13 -26.15
C ILE A 341 3.98 5.64 -25.91
N ARG A 342 3.90 6.52 -26.91
CA ARG A 342 3.94 7.99 -26.74
C ARG A 342 2.86 8.50 -25.77
N ALA A 343 1.71 7.82 -25.69
CA ALA A 343 0.67 8.13 -24.70
C ALA A 343 1.13 7.88 -23.23
N LEU A 344 2.09 6.97 -23.02
CA LEU A 344 2.70 6.69 -21.72
C LEU A 344 3.67 7.83 -21.32
N LEU A 345 4.48 8.31 -22.28
CA LEU A 345 5.42 9.43 -22.11
C LEU A 345 4.72 10.75 -21.77
N ILE A 346 3.54 11.02 -22.34
CA ILE A 346 2.74 12.21 -22.00
C ILE A 346 2.29 12.18 -20.52
N LEU A 347 2.10 10.98 -19.94
CA LEU A 347 1.68 10.83 -18.55
C LEU A 347 2.85 10.99 -17.55
N THR A 348 4.07 10.57 -17.91
CA THR A 348 5.25 10.69 -17.05
C THR A 348 6.05 11.99 -17.23
N GLY A 349 5.97 12.64 -18.40
CA GLY A 349 6.77 13.83 -18.71
C GLY A 349 5.98 15.06 -19.21
N GLY A 350 4.65 14.97 -19.36
CA GLY A 350 3.85 15.99 -20.05
C GLY A 350 2.78 16.73 -19.24
N SER A 351 2.52 16.36 -17.97
CA SER A 351 1.47 17.02 -17.17
C SER A 351 1.92 17.43 -15.77
N LEU A 352 1.70 18.72 -15.44
CA LEU A 352 1.97 19.32 -14.13
C LEU A 352 1.34 18.50 -12.98
N ARG A 353 0.16 17.91 -13.21
CA ARG A 353 -0.58 17.11 -12.22
C ARG A 353 0.09 15.79 -11.88
N ALA A 354 0.72 15.12 -12.85
CA ALA A 354 1.49 13.90 -12.59
C ALA A 354 2.77 14.20 -11.82
N GLY A 355 3.47 15.30 -12.15
CA GLY A 355 4.63 15.78 -11.40
C GLY A 355 4.27 16.17 -9.96
N ILE A 356 3.14 16.84 -9.73
CA ILE A 356 2.65 17.16 -8.39
C ILE A 356 2.27 15.89 -7.61
N LEU A 357 1.62 14.90 -8.23
CA LEU A 357 1.32 13.64 -7.55
C LEU A 357 2.61 12.89 -7.15
N ALA A 358 3.61 12.85 -8.03
CA ALA A 358 4.93 12.29 -7.70
C ALA A 358 5.59 13.05 -6.55
N LEU A 359 5.53 14.38 -6.54
CA LEU A 359 6.08 15.22 -5.46
C LEU A 359 5.39 14.97 -4.11
N LEU A 360 4.06 14.80 -4.08
CA LEU A 360 3.33 14.42 -2.87
C LEU A 360 3.82 13.05 -2.35
N TRP A 361 4.05 12.08 -3.23
CA TRP A 361 4.64 10.79 -2.88
C TRP A 361 6.07 10.91 -2.35
N CYS A 362 6.96 11.66 -3.03
CA CYS A 362 8.33 11.91 -2.59
C CYS A 362 8.38 12.51 -1.17
N VAL A 363 7.62 13.59 -0.93
CA VAL A 363 7.58 14.26 0.38
C VAL A 363 7.00 13.34 1.45
N THR A 364 5.91 12.61 1.14
CA THR A 364 5.31 11.67 2.09
C THR A 364 6.31 10.60 2.51
N GLY A 365 7.00 9.96 1.55
CA GLY A 365 8.02 8.95 1.85
C GLY A 365 9.21 9.50 2.65
N LEU A 366 9.75 10.66 2.25
CA LEU A 366 10.86 11.32 2.95
C LEU A 366 10.51 11.65 4.40
N THR A 367 9.40 12.34 4.61
CA THR A 367 9.00 12.87 5.94
C THR A 367 8.49 11.79 6.88
N PHE A 368 7.92 10.69 6.36
CA PHE A 368 7.55 9.52 7.17
C PHE A 368 8.77 8.90 7.88
N VAL A 369 9.96 9.00 7.28
CA VAL A 369 11.23 8.56 7.87
C VAL A 369 11.96 9.66 8.63
N LEU A 370 12.14 10.85 8.02
CA LEU A 370 12.91 11.94 8.64
C LEU A 370 12.28 12.40 9.97
N HIS A 371 10.98 12.70 9.97
CA HIS A 371 10.36 13.41 11.09
C HIS A 371 10.41 12.62 12.41
N PRO A 372 10.01 11.33 12.48
CA PRO A 372 10.08 10.56 13.72
C PRO A 372 11.50 10.35 14.25
N ASN A 373 12.52 10.35 13.37
CA ASN A 373 13.91 10.20 13.76
C ASN A 373 14.51 11.50 14.30
N TYR A 374 14.46 12.59 13.53
CA TYR A 374 15.01 13.87 14.00
C TYR A 374 14.21 14.48 15.16
N LEU A 375 12.90 14.18 15.30
CA LEU A 375 12.14 14.58 16.49
C LEU A 375 12.69 13.89 17.76
N ARG A 376 13.04 12.60 17.71
CA ARG A 376 13.67 11.92 18.87
C ARG A 376 14.99 12.57 19.25
N LEU A 377 15.86 12.86 18.27
CA LEU A 377 17.16 13.49 18.51
C LEU A 377 17.00 14.92 19.09
N HIS A 378 16.11 15.73 18.52
CA HIS A 378 15.86 17.12 18.95
C HIS A 378 15.19 17.23 20.34
N LEU A 379 14.36 16.26 20.72
CA LEU A 379 13.81 16.18 22.08
C LEU A 379 14.89 15.75 23.08
N SER A 380 15.78 14.82 22.68
CA SER A 380 16.92 14.41 23.51
C SER A 380 17.90 15.56 23.78
N SER A 381 18.23 16.38 22.78
CA SER A 381 19.09 17.56 22.97
C SER A 381 18.44 18.66 23.82
N LYS A 382 17.11 18.62 24.03
CA LYS A 382 16.36 19.49 24.95
C LYS A 382 16.12 18.87 26.34
N GLY A 383 16.79 17.76 26.67
CA GLY A 383 16.72 17.09 27.97
C GLY A 383 15.57 16.10 28.15
N VAL A 384 14.73 15.87 27.13
CA VAL A 384 13.70 14.83 27.17
C VAL A 384 14.34 13.50 26.76
N SER A 385 14.69 12.66 27.74
CA SER A 385 15.47 11.43 27.52
C SER A 385 14.95 10.61 26.33
N ALA A 386 15.83 10.29 25.39
CA ALA A 386 15.52 9.44 24.23
C ALA A 386 14.93 8.10 24.68
N VAL A 387 13.99 7.57 23.88
CA VAL A 387 13.32 6.29 24.12
C VAL A 387 13.79 5.29 23.07
N THR A 388 14.71 4.42 23.49
CA THR A 388 15.44 3.42 22.68
C THR A 388 15.60 2.16 23.55
N ALA A 389 15.84 0.99 22.95
CA ALA A 389 16.03 -0.27 23.69
C ALA A 389 17.12 -0.20 24.77
N THR A 390 18.15 0.64 24.61
CA THR A 390 19.24 0.84 25.57
C THR A 390 18.95 1.88 26.67
N THR A 391 17.82 2.60 26.63
CA THR A 391 17.54 3.75 27.53
C THR A 391 16.27 3.60 28.38
N VAL A 392 15.43 2.62 28.08
CA VAL A 392 14.20 2.30 28.81
C VAL A 392 14.01 0.79 28.87
N SER A 393 13.26 0.29 29.86
CA SER A 393 12.91 -1.12 29.90
C SER A 393 12.03 -1.54 28.72
N THR A 394 12.20 -2.79 28.31
CA THR A 394 11.48 -3.44 27.20
C THR A 394 9.98 -3.24 27.32
N SER A 395 9.41 -3.46 28.52
CA SER A 395 7.98 -3.29 28.78
C SER A 395 7.48 -1.85 28.57
N PHE A 396 8.30 -0.82 28.84
CA PHE A 396 7.93 0.56 28.54
C PHE A 396 8.03 0.88 27.04
N LEU A 397 9.04 0.35 26.35
CA LEU A 397 9.23 0.51 24.90
C LEU A 397 8.08 -0.15 24.11
N TYR A 398 7.72 -1.38 24.47
CA TYR A 398 6.67 -2.15 23.80
C TYR A 398 5.27 -1.60 24.10
N SER A 399 5.00 -1.18 25.34
CA SER A 399 3.78 -0.44 25.68
C SER A 399 3.62 0.83 24.82
N ARG A 400 4.71 1.60 24.63
CA ARG A 400 4.73 2.75 23.71
C ARG A 400 4.44 2.37 22.25
N TYR A 401 4.91 1.22 21.77
CA TYR A 401 4.57 0.73 20.42
C TYR A 401 3.07 0.42 20.30
N LEU A 402 2.48 -0.30 21.27
CA LEU A 402 1.04 -0.60 21.28
C LEU A 402 0.18 0.68 21.25
N TYR A 403 0.51 1.69 22.08
CA TYR A 403 -0.26 2.95 22.10
C TYR A 403 -0.22 3.71 20.77
N VAL A 404 0.95 3.76 20.11
CA VAL A 404 1.08 4.44 18.81
C VAL A 404 0.29 3.70 17.73
N SER A 405 0.39 2.37 17.67
CA SER A 405 -0.29 1.55 16.67
C SER A 405 -1.80 1.44 16.86
N LEU A 406 -2.28 1.47 18.10
CA LEU A 406 -3.71 1.62 18.40
C LEU A 406 -4.24 2.96 17.86
N CYS A 407 -3.44 4.03 17.95
CA CYS A 407 -3.79 5.35 17.39
C CYS A 407 -3.61 5.45 15.86
N THR A 408 -2.89 4.52 15.23
CA THR A 408 -2.84 4.40 13.76
C THR A 408 -4.22 4.04 13.16
N ILE A 409 -4.99 3.16 13.82
CA ILE A 409 -6.27 2.61 13.31
C ILE A 409 -7.34 3.67 12.98
N PRO A 410 -7.67 4.65 13.85
CA PRO A 410 -8.76 5.61 13.56
C PRO A 410 -8.47 6.58 12.40
N GLY A 411 -7.21 6.84 12.05
CA GLY A 411 -6.85 7.82 11.03
C GLY A 411 -7.45 7.55 9.66
N PRO A 412 -7.18 6.39 9.04
CA PRO A 412 -7.79 5.99 7.77
C PRO A 412 -9.32 5.85 7.82
N ILE A 413 -9.91 5.54 8.99
CA ILE A 413 -11.38 5.51 9.17
C ILE A 413 -11.96 6.92 9.05
N LEU A 414 -11.39 7.90 9.76
CA LEU A 414 -11.78 9.31 9.65
C LEU A 414 -11.57 9.83 8.23
N ALA A 415 -10.47 9.48 7.58
CA ALA A 415 -10.20 9.83 6.18
C ALA A 415 -11.25 9.26 5.22
N ALA A 416 -11.64 7.99 5.37
CA ALA A 416 -12.68 7.37 4.53
C ALA A 416 -14.05 8.05 4.71
N VAL A 417 -14.41 8.44 5.94
CA VAL A 417 -15.65 9.20 6.23
C VAL A 417 -15.61 10.60 5.59
N LEU A 418 -14.49 11.31 5.69
CA LEU A 418 -14.31 12.63 5.06
C LEU A 418 -14.34 12.54 3.52
N VAL A 419 -13.70 11.53 2.91
CA VAL A 419 -13.76 11.26 1.47
C VAL A 419 -15.18 10.96 0.97
N LYS A 420 -15.99 10.26 1.78
CA LYS A 420 -17.41 9.99 1.48
C LYS A 420 -18.31 11.23 1.63
N THR A 421 -17.90 12.23 2.41
CA THR A 421 -18.74 13.40 2.71
C THR A 421 -18.86 14.34 1.51
N LYS A 422 -20.08 14.77 1.19
CA LYS A 422 -20.44 15.62 0.02
C LYS A 422 -19.56 16.86 -0.17
N TYR A 423 -19.06 17.45 0.92
CA TYR A 423 -18.20 18.63 0.90
C TYR A 423 -16.69 18.35 1.09
N GLY A 424 -16.31 17.13 1.48
CA GLY A 424 -14.92 16.74 1.75
C GLY A 424 -14.16 16.30 0.51
N GLY A 425 -14.75 15.42 -0.31
CA GLY A 425 -14.13 14.91 -1.54
C GLY A 425 -12.79 14.21 -1.29
N ARG A 426 -12.02 13.93 -2.34
CA ARG A 426 -10.64 13.41 -2.20
C ARG A 426 -9.70 14.56 -1.91
N LYS A 427 -9.84 15.66 -2.65
CA LYS A 427 -8.86 16.74 -2.70
C LYS A 427 -8.78 17.55 -1.42
N ARG A 428 -9.94 17.97 -0.88
CA ARG A 428 -10.00 18.80 0.33
C ARG A 428 -9.70 17.97 1.57
N THR A 429 -10.11 16.70 1.60
CA THR A 429 -9.71 15.74 2.64
C THR A 429 -8.19 15.56 2.68
N GLY A 430 -7.54 15.33 1.54
CA GLY A 430 -6.08 15.25 1.44
C GLY A 430 -5.38 16.53 1.90
N ALA A 431 -5.85 17.69 1.45
CA ALA A 431 -5.34 19.00 1.87
C ALA A 431 -5.49 19.25 3.39
N LEU A 432 -6.66 18.94 3.96
CA LEU A 432 -6.95 19.11 5.38
C LEU A 432 -6.06 18.22 6.26
N ILE A 433 -5.96 16.94 5.93
CA ILE A 433 -5.09 16.01 6.67
C ILE A 433 -3.62 16.41 6.54
N ALA A 434 -3.20 16.90 5.36
CA ALA A 434 -1.84 17.39 5.17
C ALA A 434 -1.53 18.64 6.01
N LEU A 435 -2.46 19.60 6.06
CA LEU A 435 -2.35 20.81 6.89
C LEU A 435 -2.27 20.46 8.38
N ILE A 436 -3.16 19.60 8.87
CA ILE A 436 -3.17 19.15 10.28
C ILE A 436 -1.87 18.43 10.62
N THR A 437 -1.38 17.55 9.73
CA THR A 437 -0.10 16.84 9.91
C THR A 437 1.07 17.80 9.98
N GLY A 438 1.14 18.79 9.08
CA GLY A 438 2.19 19.82 9.10
C GLY A 438 2.18 20.65 10.39
N ILE A 439 1.00 21.08 10.85
CA ILE A 439 0.85 21.79 12.14
C ILE A 439 1.31 20.91 13.31
N LEU A 440 0.90 19.64 13.37
CA LEU A 440 1.33 18.71 14.43
C LEU A 440 2.84 18.47 14.41
N MET A 441 3.48 18.39 13.23
CA MET A 441 4.94 18.28 13.10
C MET A 441 5.67 19.53 13.60
N LEU A 442 5.12 20.73 13.38
CA LEU A 442 5.69 21.98 13.90
C LEU A 442 5.48 22.16 15.42
N VAL A 443 4.42 21.58 16.00
CA VAL A 443 4.13 21.71 17.44
C VAL A 443 4.80 20.62 18.29
N ALA A 444 5.03 19.42 17.77
CA ALA A 444 5.68 18.33 18.52
C ALA A 444 7.06 18.68 19.15
N PRO A 445 7.95 19.49 18.52
CA PRO A 445 9.21 19.99 19.11
C PRO A 445 9.08 20.88 20.37
N VAL A 446 7.87 21.28 20.73
CA VAL A 446 7.56 22.05 21.95
C VAL A 446 7.44 21.13 23.18
N SER A 447 7.19 19.82 22.98
CA SER A 447 6.98 18.87 24.08
C SER A 447 8.18 18.77 25.03
N ARG A 448 7.91 18.91 26.34
CA ARG A 448 8.94 18.88 27.41
C ARG A 448 8.86 17.65 28.32
N SER A 449 7.95 16.71 28.05
CA SER A 449 7.78 15.49 28.85
C SER A 449 7.63 14.26 27.97
N ARG A 450 8.05 13.09 28.49
CA ARG A 450 7.94 11.79 27.78
C ARG A 450 6.48 11.47 27.38
N GLY A 451 5.52 11.88 28.20
CA GLY A 451 4.08 11.74 27.95
C GLY A 451 3.55 12.67 26.85
N ALA A 452 3.93 13.95 26.85
CA ALA A 452 3.57 14.86 25.75
C ALA A 452 4.18 14.38 24.42
N ALA A 453 5.43 13.94 24.43
CA ALA A 453 6.08 13.34 23.26
C ALA A 453 5.43 12.00 22.82
N LEU A 454 4.75 11.28 23.71
CA LEU A 454 3.91 10.12 23.35
C LEU A 454 2.62 10.57 22.66
N ALA A 455 1.90 11.53 23.23
CA ALA A 455 0.66 12.06 22.65
C ALA A 455 0.87 12.59 21.23
N PHE A 456 1.93 13.38 20.98
CA PHE A 456 2.27 13.83 19.63
C PHE A 456 2.63 12.68 18.69
N SER A 457 3.30 11.62 19.16
CA SER A 457 3.59 10.44 18.32
C SER A 457 2.31 9.72 17.90
N CYS A 458 1.34 9.60 18.82
CA CYS A 458 0.05 8.97 18.57
C CYS A 458 -0.81 9.78 17.58
N LEU A 459 -0.88 11.10 17.78
CA LEU A 459 -1.60 12.02 16.88
C LEU A 459 -0.99 12.04 15.48
N LEU A 460 0.34 12.09 15.37
CA LEU A 460 1.03 12.04 14.08
C LEU A 460 0.85 10.69 13.37
N SER A 461 0.94 9.55 14.07
CA SER A 461 0.70 8.25 13.44
C SER A 461 -0.71 8.14 12.85
N CYS A 462 -1.70 8.68 13.57
CA CYS A 462 -3.08 8.80 13.09
C CYS A 462 -3.15 9.62 11.78
N THR A 463 -2.62 10.86 11.76
CA THR A 463 -2.79 11.74 10.59
C THR A 463 -1.88 11.38 9.41
N GLN A 464 -0.69 10.84 9.65
CA GLN A 464 0.21 10.37 8.59
C GLN A 464 -0.38 9.17 7.84
N HIS A 465 -0.92 8.17 8.55
CA HIS A 465 -1.57 7.02 7.91
C HIS A 465 -2.91 7.41 7.25
N ALA A 466 -3.67 8.34 7.84
CA ALA A 466 -4.84 8.95 7.20
C ALA A 466 -4.47 9.61 5.85
N GLY A 467 -3.38 10.37 5.81
CA GLY A 467 -2.90 11.04 4.60
C GLY A 467 -2.43 10.04 3.53
N LEU A 468 -1.68 9.01 3.93
CA LEU A 468 -1.19 7.96 3.03
C LEU A 468 -2.35 7.15 2.43
N ALA A 469 -3.40 6.82 3.20
CA ALA A 469 -4.58 6.14 2.70
C ALA A 469 -5.34 6.95 1.62
N VAL A 470 -5.46 8.27 1.81
CA VAL A 470 -6.06 9.17 0.80
C VAL A 470 -5.16 9.30 -0.44
N LEU A 471 -3.84 9.40 -0.26
CA LEU A 471 -2.88 9.48 -1.35
C LEU A 471 -2.91 8.23 -2.24
N ILE A 472 -2.98 7.03 -1.64
CA ILE A 472 -3.13 5.76 -2.38
C ILE A 472 -4.49 5.71 -3.09
N THR A 473 -5.59 6.01 -2.40
CA THR A 473 -6.95 6.00 -2.98
C THR A 473 -7.03 6.92 -4.19
N TYR A 474 -6.56 8.16 -4.06
CA TYR A 474 -6.50 9.12 -5.17
C TYR A 474 -5.62 8.61 -6.33
N SER A 475 -4.46 8.03 -6.02
CA SER A 475 -3.55 7.50 -7.04
C SER A 475 -4.18 6.35 -7.84
N VAL A 476 -4.85 5.38 -7.19
CA VAL A 476 -5.50 4.26 -7.91
C VAL A 476 -6.74 4.71 -8.69
N GLU A 477 -7.44 5.74 -8.22
CA GLU A 477 -8.54 6.37 -8.94
C GLU A 477 -8.05 7.08 -10.22
N VAL A 478 -6.99 7.87 -10.16
CA VAL A 478 -6.48 8.69 -11.28
C VAL A 478 -6.10 7.84 -12.50
N PHE A 479 -5.28 6.81 -12.32
CA PHE A 479 -4.77 6.02 -13.45
C PHE A 479 -5.82 5.07 -14.01
N ALA A 480 -5.90 4.97 -15.34
CA ALA A 480 -6.76 4.02 -16.04
C ALA A 480 -6.17 2.61 -16.01
N ALA A 481 -7.00 1.57 -15.86
CA ALA A 481 -6.57 0.19 -15.65
C ALA A 481 -5.47 -0.35 -16.61
N PRO A 482 -5.43 -0.03 -17.93
CA PRO A 482 -4.39 -0.52 -18.84
C PRO A 482 -2.97 0.00 -18.55
N VAL A 483 -2.83 1.08 -17.78
CA VAL A 483 -1.56 1.71 -17.39
C VAL A 483 -1.49 1.99 -15.88
N ARG A 484 -2.42 1.39 -15.10
CA ARG A 484 -2.58 1.69 -13.68
C ARG A 484 -1.42 1.14 -12.87
N GLY A 485 -1.00 -0.09 -13.15
CA GLY A 485 0.19 -0.68 -12.56
C GLY A 485 1.41 0.17 -12.83
N PHE A 486 1.70 0.51 -14.09
CA PHE A 486 2.84 1.37 -14.42
C PHE A 486 2.79 2.74 -13.73
N GLY A 487 1.64 3.44 -13.77
CA GLY A 487 1.47 4.74 -13.12
C GLY A 487 1.69 4.68 -11.60
N LEU A 488 1.13 3.68 -10.93
CA LEU A 488 1.35 3.45 -9.50
C LEU A 488 2.78 2.98 -9.18
N GLY A 489 3.43 2.26 -10.10
CA GLY A 489 4.82 1.87 -9.98
C GLY A 489 5.76 3.07 -9.95
N VAL A 490 5.53 4.07 -10.81
CA VAL A 490 6.28 5.33 -10.78
C VAL A 490 6.02 6.09 -9.48
N MET A 491 4.76 6.26 -9.06
CA MET A 491 4.41 6.97 -7.82
C MET A 491 4.98 6.28 -6.57
N GLY A 492 4.85 4.96 -6.49
CA GLY A 492 5.35 4.14 -5.39
C GLY A 492 6.88 4.14 -5.32
N PHE A 493 7.56 4.02 -6.47
CA PHE A 493 9.00 4.19 -6.57
C PHE A 493 9.46 5.58 -6.09
N SER A 494 8.80 6.65 -6.54
CA SER A 494 9.08 8.02 -6.09
C SER A 494 8.98 8.17 -4.57
N GLY A 495 7.93 7.64 -3.94
CA GLY A 495 7.80 7.67 -2.48
C GLY A 495 8.83 6.80 -1.77
N ALA A 496 9.02 5.56 -2.21
CA ALA A 496 9.92 4.61 -1.57
C ALA A 496 11.41 5.02 -1.71
N LEU A 497 11.82 5.58 -2.85
CA LEU A 497 13.16 6.13 -3.07
C LEU A 497 13.45 7.28 -2.11
N PHE A 498 12.49 8.19 -1.92
CA PHE A 498 12.65 9.30 -0.97
C PHE A 498 12.59 8.83 0.50
N GLY A 499 11.86 7.75 0.81
CA GLY A 499 11.95 7.06 2.09
C GLY A 499 13.33 6.43 2.33
N LEU A 500 13.92 5.81 1.31
CA LEU A 500 15.29 5.26 1.35
C LEU A 500 16.34 6.37 1.54
N LEU A 501 16.21 7.50 0.83
CA LEU A 501 17.05 8.69 1.08
C LEU A 501 16.89 9.18 2.52
N GLY A 502 15.66 9.25 3.04
CA GLY A 502 15.38 9.56 4.44
C GLY A 502 16.09 8.60 5.41
N MET A 503 16.06 7.30 5.14
CA MET A 503 16.74 6.29 5.97
C MET A 503 18.25 6.48 5.96
N ILE A 504 18.85 6.65 4.78
CA ILE A 504 20.30 6.88 4.60
C ILE A 504 20.72 8.15 5.35
N ILE A 505 19.97 9.25 5.20
CA ILE A 505 20.20 10.50 5.93
C ILE A 505 20.17 10.24 7.45
N THR A 506 19.10 9.63 7.97
CA THR A 506 18.99 9.34 9.42
C THR A 506 19.96 8.27 9.94
N THR A 507 20.72 7.62 9.06
CA THR A 507 21.77 6.64 9.43
C THR A 507 23.12 7.32 9.57
N PHE A 508 23.49 8.20 8.63
CA PHE A 508 24.83 8.78 8.56
C PHE A 508 24.91 10.23 9.06
N ASP A 509 23.79 10.96 9.12
CA ASP A 509 23.70 12.28 9.76
C ASP A 509 23.06 12.18 11.15
N THR A 510 23.90 12.10 12.17
CA THR A 510 23.50 12.21 13.58
C THR A 510 23.56 13.66 14.09
N ALA A 511 23.92 14.64 13.26
CA ALA A 511 24.12 16.02 13.69
C ALA A 511 22.78 16.73 13.90
N VAL A 512 22.47 17.11 15.14
CA VAL A 512 21.28 17.91 15.45
C VAL A 512 21.53 19.36 15.03
N ALA A 513 21.34 19.66 13.74
CA ALA A 513 21.41 20.99 13.15
C ALA A 513 20.24 21.89 13.63
N ASN A 514 20.21 22.18 14.93
CA ASN A 514 19.16 22.93 15.65
C ASN A 514 17.71 22.44 15.42
N GLY A 515 17.54 21.20 14.95
CA GLY A 515 16.24 20.61 14.59
C GLY A 515 15.72 20.98 13.20
N ALA A 516 16.56 21.55 12.30
CA ALA A 516 16.16 22.02 10.98
C ALA A 516 15.34 21.00 10.17
N ALA A 517 15.72 19.72 10.18
CA ALA A 517 14.98 18.64 9.49
C ALA A 517 13.54 18.44 10.01
N VAL A 518 13.28 18.73 11.29
CA VAL A 518 11.95 18.62 11.90
C VAL A 518 11.06 19.78 11.46
N TRP A 519 11.59 21.01 11.53
CA TRP A 519 10.90 22.21 11.05
C TRP A 519 10.63 22.17 9.54
N PHE A 520 11.62 21.72 8.75
CA PHE A 520 11.48 21.47 7.32
C PHE A 520 10.35 20.47 7.03
N SER A 521 10.31 19.34 7.73
CA SER A 521 9.25 18.34 7.55
C SER A 521 7.86 18.96 7.74
N GLY A 522 7.64 19.67 8.85
CA GLY A 522 6.35 20.33 9.11
C GLY A 522 5.98 21.40 8.10
N ALA A 523 6.95 22.23 7.68
CA ALA A 523 6.73 23.28 6.68
C ALA A 523 6.36 22.71 5.30
N VAL A 524 7.03 21.65 4.83
CA VAL A 524 6.73 21.05 3.52
C VAL A 524 5.37 20.36 3.52
N TRP A 525 4.90 19.79 4.65
CA TRP A 525 3.52 19.27 4.76
C TRP A 525 2.45 20.37 4.61
N ILE A 526 2.72 21.61 5.06
CA ILE A 526 1.83 22.76 4.81
C ILE A 526 1.85 23.15 3.32
N VAL A 527 3.01 23.13 2.66
CA VAL A 527 3.10 23.34 1.20
C VAL A 527 2.34 22.25 0.43
N MET A 528 2.42 20.99 0.86
CA MET A 528 1.63 19.89 0.27
C MET A 528 0.12 20.14 0.36
N ALA A 529 -0.38 20.71 1.46
CA ALA A 529 -1.79 21.06 1.59
C ALA A 529 -2.26 22.05 0.49
N GLY A 530 -1.39 22.98 0.08
CA GLY A 530 -1.61 23.83 -1.09
C GLY A 530 -1.58 23.05 -2.41
N LEU A 531 -0.56 22.20 -2.60
CA LEU A 531 -0.39 21.38 -3.81
C LEU A 531 -1.56 20.43 -4.08
N TRP A 532 -2.20 19.89 -3.03
CA TRP A 532 -3.43 19.10 -3.15
C TRP A 532 -4.50 19.83 -3.97
N PHE A 533 -4.67 21.15 -3.84
CA PHE A 533 -5.70 21.88 -4.58
C PHE A 533 -5.48 21.93 -6.10
N VAL A 534 -4.26 21.69 -6.60
CA VAL A 534 -3.92 21.66 -8.04
C VAL A 534 -4.35 20.35 -8.72
N LEU A 535 -4.58 19.30 -7.92
CA LEU A 535 -5.11 18.02 -8.39
C LEU A 535 -6.57 18.14 -8.88
N GLN A 536 -7.01 17.19 -9.70
CA GLN A 536 -8.39 17.15 -10.18
C GLN A 536 -9.26 16.36 -9.23
N GLU A 537 -10.35 16.96 -8.76
CA GLU A 537 -11.46 16.17 -8.22
C GLU A 537 -12.01 15.31 -9.36
N ARG A 538 -12.22 14.00 -9.12
CA ARG A 538 -13.17 13.24 -9.94
C ARG A 538 -14.56 13.44 -9.35
N GLU A 539 -15.44 14.03 -10.13
CA GLU A 539 -16.88 13.92 -9.89
C GLU A 539 -17.27 12.46 -10.11
N VAL A 540 -17.38 11.70 -9.01
CA VAL A 540 -18.15 10.46 -9.01
C VAL A 540 -19.60 10.87 -9.23
N ALA A 541 -20.15 10.53 -10.39
CA ALA A 541 -21.58 10.69 -10.65
C ALA A 541 -22.36 9.95 -9.56
N ALA A 542 -23.29 10.66 -8.93
CA ALA A 542 -24.05 10.20 -7.76
C ALA A 542 -25.05 9.09 -8.12
#